data_AF-A0A3B9SWY9-F1
#
_entry.id   AF-A0A3B9SWY9-F1
#
_cell.length_a   1.000
_cell.length_b   1.000
_cell.length_c   1.000
_cell.angle_alpha   90.00
_cell.angle_beta   90.00
_cell.angle_gamma   90.00
#
_symmetry.space_group_name_H-M   'P 1'
#
loop_
_entity.id
_entity.type
_entity.pdbx_description
1 polymer ?
#
loop_
_entity_poly.entity_id
_entity_poly.type
_entity_poly.pdbx_seq_one_letter_code
_entity_poly.pdbx_strand_id
1 'polypeptide(L)'
;MSAPVLVALSSRGSNRTAQVKAGQAFERVWLLVTNSGIRLHPMNQILQLPEIKTEVTKLMPMEGVMPQLTFRLGYAEQEKEHTPRRPLNEVLIL
;
A
#
# COMPACT_ATOMS: atom_id res chain seq x y z
N MET A 1 9.61 -11.68 -14.02
CA MET A 1 9.30 -10.48 -13.21
C MET A 1 10.10 -10.55 -11.92
N SER A 2 10.77 -9.48 -11.53
CA SER A 2 11.47 -9.38 -10.24
C SER A 2 10.77 -8.33 -9.39
N ALA A 3 10.49 -8.64 -8.13
CA ALA A 3 10.02 -7.69 -7.13
C ALA A 3 11.07 -7.61 -6.01
N PRO A 4 12.20 -6.91 -6.24
CA PRO A 4 13.35 -6.95 -5.33
C PRO A 4 13.11 -6.19 -4.02
N VAL A 5 12.04 -5.39 -3.92
CA VAL A 5 11.79 -4.53 -2.76
C VAL A 5 10.42 -4.81 -2.18
N LEU A 6 10.37 -5.06 -0.87
CA LEU A 6 9.16 -5.04 -0.06
C LEU A 6 9.16 -3.78 0.80
N VAL A 7 8.03 -3.07 0.83
CA VAL A 7 7.85 -1.84 1.59
C VAL A 7 6.74 -2.03 2.61
N ALA A 8 6.97 -1.58 3.84
CA ALA A 8 5.95 -1.39 4.85
C ALA A 8 5.77 0.10 5.12
N LEU A 9 4.59 0.64 4.81
CA LEU A 9 4.22 2.01 5.12
C LEU A 9 3.61 2.06 6.52
N SER A 10 4.17 2.90 7.40
CA SER A 10 3.77 2.98 8.80
C SER A 10 3.35 4.39 9.21
N SER A 11 2.68 4.49 10.36
CA SER A 11 2.26 5.74 10.99
C SER A 11 2.36 5.63 12.51
N ARG A 12 2.49 6.75 13.22
CA ARG A 12 2.56 6.81 14.71
C ARG A 12 1.27 6.39 15.44
N GLY A 13 0.25 5.97 14.71
CA GLY A 13 -1.03 5.52 15.25
C GLY A 13 -1.88 4.86 14.17
N SER A 14 -2.93 4.15 14.58
CA SER A 14 -3.77 3.32 13.72
C SER A 14 -5.25 3.73 13.71
N ASN A 15 -5.56 4.96 14.16
CA ASN A 15 -6.92 5.50 14.10
C ASN A 15 -7.38 5.76 12.64
N ARG A 16 -8.67 6.01 12.46
CA ARG A 16 -9.28 6.20 11.12
C ARG A 16 -8.60 7.30 10.30
N THR A 17 -8.27 8.43 10.92
CA THR A 17 -7.59 9.53 10.23
C THR A 17 -6.18 9.13 9.77
N ALA A 18 -5.43 8.40 10.60
CA ALA A 18 -4.11 7.90 10.25
C ALA A 18 -4.18 6.90 9.09
N GLN A 19 -5.19 6.02 9.08
CA GLN A 19 -5.43 5.07 7.98
C GLN A 19 -5.71 5.79 6.66
N VAL A 20 -6.58 6.81 6.66
CA VAL A 20 -6.86 7.62 5.46
C VAL A 20 -5.60 8.32 4.97
N LYS A 21 -4.83 8.93 5.86
CA LYS A 21 -3.55 9.59 5.51
C LYS A 21 -2.53 8.60 4.94
N ALA A 22 -2.44 7.39 5.51
CA ALA A 22 -1.59 6.32 4.99
C ALA A 22 -2.05 5.89 3.58
N GLY A 23 -3.35 5.75 3.34
CA GLY A 23 -3.89 5.46 2.00
C GLY A 23 -3.56 6.55 0.98
N GLN A 24 -3.67 7.83 1.36
CA GLN A 24 -3.28 8.94 0.49
C GLN A 24 -1.77 8.99 0.22
N ALA A 25 -0.93 8.65 1.20
CA ALA A 25 0.52 8.56 1.00
C ALA A 25 0.89 7.39 0.09
N PHE A 26 0.24 6.24 0.30
CA PHE A 26 0.37 5.06 -0.55
C PHE A 26 0.03 5.34 -2.01
N GLU A 27 -1.08 6.04 -2.28
CA GLU A 27 -1.48 6.38 -3.65
C GLU A 27 -0.47 7.31 -4.33
N ARG A 28 0.07 8.30 -3.61
CA ARG A 28 1.13 9.17 -4.13
C ARG A 28 2.40 8.38 -4.50
N VAL A 29 2.78 7.41 -3.66
CA VAL A 29 3.89 6.50 -3.97
C VAL A 29 3.58 5.69 -5.22
N TRP A 30 2.37 5.12 -5.32
CA TRP A 30 1.96 4.33 -6.47
C TRP A 30 2.08 5.13 -7.78
N LEU A 31 1.49 6.33 -7.84
CA LEU A 31 1.54 7.18 -9.02
C LEU A 31 2.99 7.56 -9.39
N LEU A 32 3.84 7.88 -8.40
CA LEU A 32 5.24 8.23 -8.62
C LEU A 32 6.05 7.07 -9.21
N VAL A 33 5.92 5.86 -8.64
CA VAL A 33 6.67 4.70 -9.11
C VAL A 33 6.17 4.24 -10.48
N THR A 34 4.86 4.33 -10.74
CA THR A 34 4.29 4.04 -12.07
C THR A 34 4.82 4.99 -13.13
N ASN A 35 4.88 6.30 -12.85
CA ASN A 35 5.48 7.29 -13.76
C ASN A 35 6.97 6.99 -14.05
N SER A 36 7.65 6.31 -13.13
CA SER A 36 9.07 5.94 -13.25
C SER A 36 9.29 4.55 -13.88
N GLY A 37 8.25 3.92 -14.42
CA GLY A 37 8.35 2.59 -15.03
C GLY A 37 8.43 1.42 -14.05
N ILE A 38 8.28 1.68 -12.74
CA ILE A 38 8.23 0.67 -11.69
C ILE A 38 6.78 0.20 -11.52
N ARG A 39 6.60 -1.06 -11.11
CA ARG A 39 5.28 -1.64 -10.78
C ARG A 39 5.18 -1.89 -9.29
N LEU A 40 4.00 -1.57 -8.76
CA LEU A 40 3.63 -1.79 -7.37
C LEU A 40 2.55 -2.87 -7.33
N HIS A 41 2.68 -3.81 -6.40
CA HIS A 41 1.61 -4.76 -6.10
C HIS A 41 1.29 -4.72 -4.59
N PRO A 42 0.05 -4.34 -4.21
CA PRO A 42 -0.37 -4.35 -2.81
C PRO A 42 -0.32 -5.76 -2.22
N MET A 43 0.15 -5.89 -0.98
CA MET A 43 0.24 -7.17 -0.27
C MET A 43 -0.18 -6.98 1.20
N ASN A 44 -1.35 -6.40 1.44
CA ASN A 44 -1.76 -6.00 2.79
C ASN A 44 -2.34 -7.14 3.64
N GLN A 45 -2.61 -8.31 3.05
CA GLN A 45 -3.19 -9.47 3.75
C GLN A 45 -2.34 -9.89 4.96
N ILE A 46 -1.02 -9.74 4.86
CA ILE A 46 -0.09 -10.11 5.95
C ILE A 46 -0.31 -9.30 7.23
N LEU A 47 -0.81 -8.05 7.11
CA LEU A 47 -1.08 -7.20 8.27
C LEU A 47 -2.45 -7.49 8.92
N GLN A 48 -3.26 -8.37 8.34
CA GLN A 48 -4.54 -8.78 8.91
C GLN A 48 -4.38 -9.90 9.95
N LEU A 49 -3.23 -10.57 9.98
CA LEU A 49 -2.88 -11.56 10.99
C LEU A 49 -2.14 -10.86 12.15
N PRO A 50 -2.68 -10.85 13.38
CA PRO A 50 -2.08 -10.12 14.51
C PRO A 50 -0.63 -10.52 14.80
N GLU A 51 -0.30 -11.80 14.67
CA GLU A 51 1.02 -12.35 14.94
C GLU A 51 2.03 -11.81 13.91
N ILE A 52 1.67 -11.89 12.63
CA ILE A 52 2.52 -11.38 11.53
C ILE A 52 2.67 -9.87 11.62
N LYS A 53 1.59 -9.14 11.94
CA LYS A 53 1.65 -7.69 12.14
C LYS A 53 2.60 -7.30 13.27
N THR A 54 2.64 -8.08 14.35
CA THR A 54 3.57 -7.89 15.46
C THR A 54 5.01 -8.06 14.99
N GLU A 55 5.31 -9.10 14.22
CA GLU A 55 6.65 -9.32 13.65
C GLU A 55 7.05 -8.20 12.68
N VAL A 56 6.16 -7.77 11.78
CA VAL A 56 6.44 -6.63 10.88
C VAL A 56 6.70 -5.34 11.67
N THR A 57 5.99 -5.12 12.78
CA THR A 57 6.21 -3.95 13.66
C THR A 57 7.61 -3.98 14.28
N LYS A 58 8.09 -5.14 14.71
CA LYS A 58 9.45 -5.31 15.26
C LYS A 58 10.55 -5.03 14.23
N LEU A 59 10.27 -5.23 12.95
CA LEU A 59 11.20 -4.93 11.85
C LEU A 59 11.24 -3.43 11.50
N MET A 60 10.36 -2.60 12.07
CA MET A 60 10.34 -1.17 11.77
C MET A 60 11.52 -0.47 12.47
N PRO A 61 12.26 0.39 11.76
CA PRO A 61 13.44 1.06 12.31
C PRO A 61 13.10 2.18 13.31
N MET A 62 11.83 2.58 13.40
CA MET A 62 11.36 3.67 14.26
C MET A 62 10.43 3.11 15.34
N GLU A 63 10.68 3.46 16.59
CA GLU A 63 9.79 3.10 17.69
C GLU A 63 8.45 3.83 17.61
N GLY A 64 7.40 3.20 18.15
CA GLY A 64 6.06 3.79 18.23
C GLY A 64 5.33 3.94 16.90
N VAL A 65 5.83 3.34 15.81
CA VAL A 65 5.11 3.29 14.53
C VAL A 65 4.37 1.96 14.37
N MET A 66 3.25 2.01 13.67
CA MET A 66 2.45 0.84 13.33
C MET A 66 2.37 0.69 11.81
N PRO A 67 2.68 -0.49 11.26
CA PRO A 67 2.51 -0.75 9.83
C PRO A 67 1.02 -0.66 9.46
N GLN A 68 0.74 0.11 8.40
CA GLN A 68 -0.60 0.35 7.87
C GLN A 68 -0.84 -0.43 6.57
N LEU A 69 0.16 -0.45 5.69
CA LEU A 69 0.09 -1.08 4.37
C LEU A 69 1.43 -1.72 4.02
N THR A 70 1.39 -2.86 3.35
CA THR A 70 2.57 -3.51 2.76
C THR A 70 2.38 -3.70 1.28
N PHE A 71 3.44 -3.50 0.51
CA PHE A 71 3.43 -3.66 -0.94
C PHE A 71 4.83 -3.97 -1.46
N ARG A 72 4.89 -4.63 -2.61
CA ARG A 72 6.15 -4.93 -3.31
C ARG A 72 6.34 -4.02 -4.51
N LEU A 73 7.60 -3.70 -4.81
CA LEU A 73 8.01 -2.88 -5.95
C LEU A 73 8.99 -3.67 -6.83
N GLY A 74 8.92 -3.45 -8.13
CA GLY A 74 9.86 -4.02 -9.07
C GLY A 74 9.58 -3.67 -10.52
N TYR A 75 10.33 -4.28 -11.43
CA TYR A 75 10.15 -4.08 -12.87
C TYR A 75 9.36 -5.25 -13.44
N ALA A 76 8.31 -4.89 -14.17
CA ALA A 76 7.43 -5.82 -14.87
C ALA A 76 6.78 -5.10 -16.06
N GLU A 77 6.30 -5.88 -17.02
CA GLU A 77 5.55 -5.35 -18.15
C GLU A 77 4.31 -4.59 -17.67
N GLN A 78 3.84 -3.65 -18.49
CA GLN A 78 2.59 -2.95 -18.21
C GLN A 78 1.41 -3.91 -18.38
N GLU A 79 0.50 -3.87 -17.42
CA GLU A 79 -0.78 -4.58 -17.53
C GLU A 79 -1.57 -3.97 -18.70
N LYS A 80 -2.00 -4.81 -19.64
CA LYS A 80 -2.71 -4.36 -20.85
C LYS A 80 -4.20 -4.09 -20.58
N GLU A 81 -4.75 -4.78 -19.60
CA GLU A 81 -6.17 -4.75 -19.26
C GLU A 81 -6.40 -3.96 -17.97
N HIS A 82 -7.44 -3.14 -17.96
CA HIS A 82 -7.86 -2.46 -16.75
C HIS A 82 -8.88 -3.31 -16.00
N THR A 83 -8.70 -3.44 -14.68
CA THR A 83 -9.75 -4.02 -13.84
C THR A 83 -11.00 -3.14 -13.87
N PRO A 84 -12.21 -3.71 -13.83
CA PRO A 84 -13.46 -2.94 -13.89
C PRO A 84 -13.55 -1.95 -12.72
N ARG A 85 -14.29 -0.86 -12.93
CA ARG A 85 -14.61 0.15 -11.91
C ARG A 85 -16.13 0.38 -11.87
N ARG A 86 -16.66 0.71 -10.70
CA ARG A 86 -18.07 1.11 -10.57
C ARG A 86 -18.31 2.41 -11.35
N PRO A 87 -19.45 2.54 -12.05
CA PRO A 87 -19.86 3.79 -12.67
C PRO A 87 -19.90 4.97 -11.67
N LEU A 88 -19.64 6.18 -12.16
CA LEU A 88 -19.55 7.38 -11.31
C LEU A 88 -20.86 7.66 -10.55
N ASN A 89 -22.00 7.51 -11.22
CA ASN A 89 -23.32 7.72 -10.64
C ASN A 89 -23.68 6.72 -9.53
N GLU A 90 -22.94 5.63 -9.36
CA GLU A 90 -23.12 4.71 -8.24
C GLU A 90 -22.29 5.08 -6.99
N VAL A 91 -21.33 6.00 -7.11
CA VAL A 91 -20.36 6.31 -6.04
C VAL A 91 -20.35 7.78 -5.62
N LEU A 92 -20.91 8.67 -6.43
CA LEU A 92 -21.06 10.10 -6.12
C LEU A 92 -22.54 10.42 -5.89
N ILE A 93 -22.87 10.80 -4.65
CA ILE A 93 -24.17 11.39 -4.30
C ILE A 93 -23.93 12.89 -4.18
N LEU A 94 -24.64 13.66 -5.00
CA LEU A 94 -24.59 15.13 -5.02
C LEU A 94 -25.56 15.72 -3.99
#